data_AF-A0A8W7PHV6-F1
#
_entry.id   AF-A0A8W7PHV6-F1
#
_cell.length_a   1.000
_cell.length_b   1.000
_cell.length_c   1.000
_cell.angle_alpha   90.00
_cell.angle_beta   90.00
_cell.angle_gamma   90.00
#
_symmetry.space_group_name_H-M   'P 1'
#
loop_
_entity.id
_entity.type
_entity.pdbx_description
1 polymer ?
#
loop_
_entity_poly.entity_id
_entity_poly.type
_entity_poly.pdbx_seq_one_letter_code
_entity_poly.pdbx_strand_id
1 'polypeptide(L)'
;MSLLYVYVCISPLGKAVLITGCESPLARALAKYLDDLGFTVFGAFKKLPDNDDATALKESSSGRLKLLQLNVTSEVEMLEASLYVAQHLPAGETGLWALVHCDLWNALGELEWVPFPVLRKSFDVNVLGASRLTQIMLPLIRSGKGRIVFLSSALAHLPSPVRGVLCATQAAIEGLAVCLRKELANRQVGVSIVCASELTAGDAWLNDEDMREQAKTMWSLLSDEQKNTYGEDYFEQAIRSLEPFCYGDGDFQATVRSLSDAIVRTFPVFRYTPLTFKEKFQIIAAEYMPTLLYEIFYKA
;
A
#
# COMPACT_ATOMS: atom_id res chain seq x y z
N MET A 1 -3.41 13.48 -27.70
CA MET A 1 -4.62 13.29 -26.87
C MET A 1 -4.95 14.63 -26.23
N SER A 2 -6.13 15.20 -26.47
CA SER A 2 -6.50 16.51 -25.93
C SER A 2 -6.68 16.46 -24.40
N LEU A 3 -6.35 17.56 -23.71
CA LEU A 3 -6.44 17.70 -22.24
C LEU A 3 -7.81 17.35 -21.64
N LEU A 4 -8.87 17.33 -22.45
CA LEU A 4 -10.24 17.03 -22.03
C LEU A 4 -10.48 15.54 -21.70
N TYR A 5 -9.71 14.61 -22.27
CA TYR A 5 -9.87 13.17 -22.02
C TYR A 5 -9.47 12.75 -20.60
N VAL A 6 -8.70 13.59 -19.89
CA VAL A 6 -8.14 13.29 -18.57
C VAL A 6 -9.21 13.29 -17.46
N TYR A 7 -10.35 13.92 -17.70
CA TYR A 7 -11.45 14.08 -16.73
C TYR A 7 -12.66 13.16 -16.99
N VAL A 8 -12.59 12.29 -18.00
CA VAL A 8 -13.69 11.36 -18.28
C VAL A 8 -13.66 10.23 -17.26
N CYS A 9 -14.79 10.02 -16.60
CA CYS A 9 -15.00 9.00 -15.58
C CYS A 9 -15.93 7.91 -16.09
N ILE A 10 -15.67 6.68 -15.69
CA ILE A 10 -16.58 5.55 -15.86
C ILE A 10 -17.76 5.64 -14.88
N SER A 11 -18.86 4.97 -15.20
CA SER A 11 -19.95 4.75 -14.23
C SER A 11 -19.50 3.74 -13.16
N PRO A 12 -19.55 4.08 -11.86
CA PRO A 12 -19.26 3.16 -10.76
C PRO A 12 -20.28 2.03 -10.60
N LEU A 13 -21.54 2.30 -10.98
CA LEU A 13 -22.64 1.34 -10.85
C LEU A 13 -22.35 0.09 -11.68
N GLY A 14 -22.53 -1.07 -11.04
CA GLY A 14 -22.23 -2.35 -11.67
C GLY A 14 -20.73 -2.65 -11.77
N LYS A 15 -19.87 -2.02 -10.97
CA LYS A 15 -18.44 -2.38 -10.93
C LYS A 15 -18.03 -2.80 -9.54
N ALA A 16 -17.14 -3.80 -9.48
CA ALA A 16 -16.64 -4.36 -8.24
C ALA A 16 -15.16 -3.99 -8.00
N VAL A 17 -14.83 -3.61 -6.77
CA VAL A 17 -13.46 -3.28 -6.36
C VAL A 17 -13.07 -4.12 -5.15
N LEU A 18 -11.91 -4.77 -5.17
CA LEU A 18 -11.29 -5.38 -3.99
C LEU A 18 -10.20 -4.46 -3.47
N ILE A 19 -10.26 -4.13 -2.19
CA ILE A 19 -9.27 -3.33 -1.48
C ILE A 19 -8.71 -4.20 -0.37
N THR A 20 -7.39 -4.34 -0.33
CA THR A 20 -6.71 -5.11 0.70
C THR A 20 -6.22 -4.19 1.83
N GLY A 21 -5.83 -4.73 2.98
CA GLY A 21 -5.29 -3.94 4.11
C GLY A 21 -6.26 -2.93 4.73
N CYS A 22 -7.55 -3.26 4.85
CA CYS A 22 -8.55 -2.38 5.49
C CYS A 22 -8.35 -2.19 7.00
N GLU A 23 -7.33 -2.80 7.63
CA GLU A 23 -6.79 -2.39 8.93
C GLU A 23 -6.26 -0.96 8.93
N SER A 24 -5.89 -0.44 7.76
CA SER A 24 -5.46 0.93 7.61
C SER A 24 -6.66 1.89 7.55
N PRO A 25 -6.69 2.97 8.36
CA PRO A 25 -7.59 4.10 8.19
C PRO A 25 -7.72 4.61 6.74
N LEU A 26 -6.62 4.65 5.99
CA LEU A 26 -6.62 5.08 4.59
C LEU A 26 -7.44 4.12 3.71
N ALA A 27 -7.24 2.82 3.87
CA ALA A 27 -7.95 1.81 3.09
C ALA A 27 -9.44 1.77 3.46
N ARG A 28 -9.80 1.96 4.74
CA ARG A 28 -11.21 2.13 5.16
C ARG A 28 -11.86 3.35 4.54
N ALA A 29 -11.16 4.49 4.55
CA ALA A 29 -11.65 5.72 3.93
C ALA A 29 -11.87 5.55 2.42
N LEU A 30 -10.94 4.88 1.72
CA LEU A 30 -11.11 4.55 0.31
C LEU A 30 -12.30 3.62 0.09
N ALA A 31 -12.45 2.57 0.89
CA ALA A 31 -13.55 1.61 0.79
C ALA A 31 -14.90 2.31 0.94
N LYS A 32 -15.03 3.17 1.95
CA LYS A 32 -16.22 3.98 2.16
C LYS A 32 -16.49 4.93 1.00
N TYR A 33 -15.46 5.63 0.55
CA TYR A 33 -15.57 6.59 -0.55
C TYR A 33 -16.05 5.93 -1.86
N LEU A 34 -15.53 4.74 -2.18
CA LEU A 34 -15.95 4.00 -3.37
C LEU A 34 -17.37 3.41 -3.24
N ASP A 35 -17.77 2.99 -2.03
CA ASP A 35 -19.15 2.57 -1.76
C ASP A 35 -20.14 3.73 -1.95
N ASP A 36 -19.80 4.93 -1.49
CA ASP A 36 -20.58 6.16 -1.66
C ASP A 36 -20.70 6.56 -3.14
N LEU A 37 -19.66 6.31 -3.94
CA LEU A 37 -19.70 6.49 -5.40
C LEU A 37 -20.57 5.45 -6.12
N GLY A 38 -20.92 4.35 -5.46
CA GLY A 38 -21.83 3.33 -6.00
C GLY A 38 -21.16 2.03 -6.47
N PHE A 39 -19.87 1.83 -6.18
CA PHE A 39 -19.21 0.54 -6.44
C PHE A 39 -19.74 -0.55 -5.50
N THR A 40 -19.63 -1.81 -5.94
CA THR A 40 -19.59 -2.96 -5.03
C THR A 40 -18.17 -3.09 -4.48
N VAL A 41 -17.99 -2.84 -3.20
CA VAL A 41 -16.67 -2.82 -2.56
C VAL A 41 -16.47 -4.09 -1.76
N PHE A 42 -15.40 -4.81 -2.02
CA PHE A 42 -14.89 -5.88 -1.17
C PHE A 42 -13.76 -5.30 -0.32
N GLY A 43 -14.06 -5.00 0.95
CA GLY A 43 -13.07 -4.53 1.92
C GLY A 43 -12.44 -5.72 2.64
N ALA A 44 -11.16 -5.95 2.41
CA ALA A 44 -10.44 -7.10 2.94
C ALA A 44 -9.69 -6.75 4.22
N PHE A 45 -9.89 -7.54 5.27
CA PHE A 45 -9.16 -7.46 6.53
C PHE A 45 -8.39 -8.77 6.75
N LYS A 46 -7.14 -8.71 7.18
CA LYS A 46 -6.35 -9.84 7.65
C LYS A 46 -7.05 -10.59 8.80
N LYS A 47 -7.65 -9.87 9.75
CA LYS A 47 -8.45 -10.47 10.83
C LYS A 47 -9.82 -9.80 10.88
N LEU A 48 -10.83 -10.54 10.43
CA LEU A 48 -12.21 -10.05 10.37
C LEU A 48 -13.03 -10.33 11.65
N PRO A 49 -12.93 -11.50 12.31
CA PRO A 49 -13.68 -11.76 13.54
C PRO A 49 -13.25 -10.81 14.67
N ASP A 50 -14.23 -10.31 15.42
CA ASP A 50 -14.06 -9.43 16.57
C ASP A 50 -13.24 -8.17 16.25
N ASN A 51 -13.48 -7.59 15.06
CA ASN A 51 -12.81 -6.39 14.59
C ASN A 51 -13.78 -5.18 14.59
N ASP A 52 -13.55 -4.26 15.52
CA ASP A 52 -14.38 -3.06 15.70
C ASP A 52 -14.35 -2.14 14.48
N ASP A 53 -13.17 -1.96 13.86
CA ASP A 53 -13.01 -1.16 12.64
C ASP A 53 -13.78 -1.73 11.46
N ALA A 54 -13.79 -3.05 11.32
CA ALA A 54 -14.58 -3.76 10.31
C ALA A 54 -16.08 -3.55 10.57
N THR A 55 -16.51 -3.65 11.82
CA THR A 55 -17.91 -3.43 12.22
C THR A 55 -18.35 -1.99 11.92
N ALA A 56 -17.56 -1.01 12.33
CA ALA A 56 -17.82 0.42 12.07
C ALA A 56 -17.85 0.75 10.57
N LEU A 57 -16.94 0.17 9.77
CA LEU A 57 -16.96 0.32 8.31
C LEU A 57 -18.25 -0.27 7.72
N LYS A 58 -18.70 -1.43 8.21
CA LYS A 58 -19.92 -2.07 7.73
C LYS A 58 -21.17 -1.26 8.05
N GLU A 59 -21.29 -0.76 9.28
CA GLU A 59 -22.45 0.01 9.75
C GLU A 59 -22.59 1.36 9.05
N SER A 60 -21.46 2.01 8.76
CA SER A 60 -21.47 3.30 8.07
C SER A 60 -21.70 3.19 6.57
N SER A 61 -21.59 1.99 5.97
CA SER A 61 -21.62 1.77 4.51
C SER A 61 -22.92 1.18 4.01
N SER A 62 -23.12 1.21 2.69
CA SER A 62 -24.27 0.62 2.02
C SER A 62 -24.20 -0.91 1.99
N GLY A 63 -25.30 -1.55 1.56
CA GLY A 63 -25.34 -3.00 1.34
C GLY A 63 -24.39 -3.51 0.23
N ARG A 64 -23.79 -2.61 -0.57
CA ARG A 64 -22.80 -2.95 -1.60
C ARG A 64 -21.41 -3.18 -1.05
N LEU A 65 -21.07 -2.64 0.12
CA LEU A 65 -19.81 -2.93 0.79
C LEU A 65 -19.88 -4.30 1.47
N LYS A 66 -19.02 -5.22 1.05
CA LYS A 66 -18.89 -6.59 1.55
C LYS A 66 -17.52 -6.72 2.21
N LEU A 67 -17.49 -7.28 3.41
CA LEU A 67 -16.25 -7.55 4.11
C LEU A 67 -15.83 -8.98 3.88
N LEU A 68 -14.52 -9.22 3.78
CA LEU A 68 -13.95 -10.55 3.69
C LEU A 68 -12.63 -10.63 4.46
N GLN A 69 -12.30 -11.83 4.94
CA GLN A 69 -11.01 -12.08 5.54
C GLN A 69 -9.98 -12.40 4.44
N LEU A 70 -8.81 -11.75 4.50
CA LEU A 70 -7.72 -11.97 3.56
C LEU A 70 -6.39 -11.61 4.19
N ASN A 71 -5.64 -12.62 4.63
CA ASN A 71 -4.21 -12.49 4.83
C ASN A 71 -3.45 -12.76 3.52
N VAL A 72 -2.78 -11.74 2.98
CA VAL A 72 -2.00 -11.86 1.72
C VAL A 72 -0.80 -12.82 1.82
N THR A 73 -0.42 -13.27 3.02
CA THR A 73 0.60 -14.32 3.21
C THR A 73 0.01 -15.74 3.27
N SER A 74 -1.32 -15.88 3.19
CA SER A 74 -2.04 -17.15 3.28
C SER A 74 -2.65 -17.51 1.93
N GLU A 75 -2.11 -18.52 1.27
CA GLU A 75 -2.59 -18.94 -0.06
C GLU A 75 -4.04 -19.46 -0.02
N VAL A 76 -4.42 -20.13 1.06
CA VAL A 76 -5.79 -20.59 1.28
C VAL A 76 -6.75 -19.40 1.31
N GLU A 77 -6.46 -18.37 2.12
CA GLU A 77 -7.31 -17.19 2.22
C GLU A 77 -7.36 -16.39 0.92
N MET A 78 -6.25 -16.30 0.17
CA MET A 78 -6.24 -15.66 -1.16
C MET A 78 -7.18 -16.38 -2.14
N LEU A 79 -7.19 -17.72 -2.13
CA LEU A 79 -8.07 -18.51 -2.98
C LEU A 79 -9.53 -18.38 -2.55
N GLU A 80 -9.82 -18.46 -1.25
CA GLU A 80 -11.16 -18.26 -0.69
C GLU A 80 -11.71 -16.87 -1.01
N ALA A 81 -10.90 -15.82 -0.85
CA ALA A 81 -11.26 -14.45 -1.23
C ALA A 81 -11.58 -14.35 -2.72
N SER A 82 -10.79 -15.01 -3.58
CA SER A 82 -11.05 -15.01 -5.04
C SER A 82 -12.40 -15.65 -5.40
N LEU A 83 -12.74 -16.77 -4.75
CA LEU A 83 -14.01 -17.46 -4.93
C LEU A 83 -15.17 -16.61 -4.40
N TYR A 84 -15.00 -16.02 -3.22
CA TYR A 84 -16.00 -15.14 -2.62
C TYR A 84 -16.29 -13.93 -3.52
N VAL A 85 -15.25 -13.26 -4.02
CA VAL A 85 -15.40 -12.13 -4.95
C VAL A 85 -16.15 -12.57 -6.21
N ALA A 86 -15.77 -13.69 -6.82
CA ALA A 86 -16.41 -14.20 -8.03
C ALA A 86 -17.92 -14.49 -7.82
N GLN A 87 -18.31 -15.03 -6.67
CA GLN A 87 -19.70 -15.36 -6.35
C GLN A 87 -20.57 -14.13 -6.04
N HIS A 88 -19.95 -13.01 -5.67
CA HIS A 88 -20.66 -11.82 -5.17
C HIS A 88 -20.51 -10.60 -6.08
N LEU A 89 -20.07 -10.80 -7.33
CA LEU A 89 -20.04 -9.75 -8.34
C LEU A 89 -21.46 -9.18 -8.58
N PRO A 90 -21.57 -7.90 -8.99
CA PRO A 90 -22.83 -7.31 -9.42
C PRO A 90 -23.50 -8.14 -10.52
N ALA A 91 -24.84 -8.14 -10.55
CA ALA A 91 -25.59 -8.88 -11.55
C ALA A 91 -25.22 -8.44 -12.97
N GLY A 92 -24.92 -9.41 -13.85
CA GLY A 92 -24.53 -9.16 -15.24
C GLY A 92 -23.03 -8.91 -15.45
N GLU A 93 -22.25 -8.77 -14.38
CA GLU A 93 -20.80 -8.60 -14.46
C GLU A 93 -20.06 -9.93 -14.40
N THR A 94 -18.99 -10.05 -15.16
CA THR A 94 -18.22 -11.29 -15.32
C THR A 94 -16.84 -11.23 -14.66
N GLY A 95 -16.47 -10.08 -14.08
CA GLY A 95 -15.16 -9.92 -13.48
C GLY A 95 -15.02 -8.73 -12.54
N LEU A 96 -13.80 -8.60 -12.01
CA LEU A 96 -13.43 -7.57 -11.06
C LEU A 96 -12.95 -6.32 -11.79
N TRP A 97 -13.48 -5.15 -11.42
CA TRP A 97 -13.08 -3.89 -12.05
C TRP A 97 -11.73 -3.39 -11.53
N ALA A 98 -11.48 -3.46 -10.22
CA ALA A 98 -10.20 -3.07 -9.67
C ALA A 98 -9.75 -3.95 -8.51
N LEU A 99 -8.45 -4.24 -8.47
CA LEU A 99 -7.74 -4.76 -7.30
C LEU A 99 -6.81 -3.65 -6.80
N VAL A 100 -6.98 -3.25 -5.54
CA VAL A 100 -6.20 -2.19 -4.90
C VAL A 100 -5.39 -2.81 -3.77
N HIS A 101 -4.08 -2.84 -3.92
CA HIS A 101 -3.16 -3.32 -2.89
C HIS A 101 -2.83 -2.16 -1.95
N CYS A 102 -3.39 -2.21 -0.73
CA CYS A 102 -3.07 -1.25 0.34
C CYS A 102 -2.45 -1.93 1.59
N ASP A 103 -2.27 -3.26 1.57
CA ASP A 103 -1.52 -3.96 2.62
C ASP A 103 -0.07 -3.48 2.66
N LEU A 104 0.39 -3.18 3.87
CA LEU A 104 1.75 -2.80 4.13
C LEU A 104 2.16 -3.26 5.53
N TRP A 105 3.36 -3.80 5.65
CA TRP A 105 3.99 -4.10 6.92
C TRP A 105 5.38 -3.47 7.01
N ASN A 106 5.59 -2.71 8.08
CA ASN A 106 6.79 -1.91 8.29
C ASN A 106 7.88 -2.71 9.03
N ALA A 107 9.01 -2.93 8.36
CA ALA A 107 10.25 -3.37 8.98
C ALA A 107 11.14 -2.15 9.20
N LEU A 108 11.37 -1.82 10.48
CA LEU A 108 12.15 -0.66 10.90
C LEU A 108 13.42 -1.12 11.59
N GLY A 109 14.50 -0.38 11.40
CA GLY A 109 15.84 -0.70 11.87
C GLY A 109 16.91 -0.61 10.78
N GLU A 110 18.14 -0.38 11.20
CA GLU A 110 19.32 -0.64 10.38
C GLU A 110 19.46 -2.12 10.05
N LEU A 111 20.07 -2.41 8.90
CA LEU A 111 20.06 -3.75 8.34
C LEU A 111 20.68 -4.81 9.26
N GLU A 112 21.77 -4.47 9.95
CA GLU A 112 22.54 -5.43 10.75
C GLU A 112 21.74 -5.96 11.96
N TRP A 113 20.92 -5.12 12.57
CA TRP A 113 20.15 -5.49 13.76
C TRP A 113 18.70 -5.89 13.45
N VAL A 114 18.28 -5.86 12.18
CA VAL A 114 16.95 -6.36 11.78
C VAL A 114 17.01 -7.89 11.68
N PRO A 115 16.26 -8.63 12.51
CA PRO A 115 16.25 -10.09 12.45
C PRO A 115 15.69 -10.58 11.12
N PHE A 116 16.24 -11.68 10.59
CA PHE A 116 15.78 -12.25 9.33
C PHE A 116 14.25 -12.52 9.27
N PRO A 117 13.57 -13.00 10.34
CA PRO A 117 12.11 -13.14 10.32
C PRO A 117 11.35 -11.82 10.10
N VAL A 118 11.85 -10.71 10.62
CA VAL A 118 11.27 -9.35 10.41
C VAL A 118 11.46 -8.95 8.95
N LEU A 119 12.68 -9.06 8.43
CA LEU A 119 12.98 -8.79 7.02
C LEU A 119 12.09 -9.62 6.10
N ARG A 120 12.03 -10.94 6.33
CA ARG A 120 11.23 -11.87 5.54
C ARG A 120 9.76 -11.51 5.56
N LYS A 121 9.19 -11.23 6.74
CA LYS A 121 7.77 -10.86 6.88
C LYS A 121 7.42 -9.61 6.06
N SER A 122 8.30 -8.61 6.01
CA SER A 122 8.08 -7.41 5.20
C SER A 122 8.01 -7.73 3.70
N PHE A 123 8.91 -8.58 3.19
CA PHE A 123 8.85 -9.05 1.80
C PHE A 123 7.65 -9.97 1.52
N ASP A 124 7.33 -10.88 2.44
CA ASP A 124 6.21 -11.81 2.32
C ASP A 124 4.88 -11.05 2.18
N VAL A 125 4.68 -9.96 2.94
CA VAL A 125 3.47 -9.12 2.85
C VAL A 125 3.53 -8.17 1.65
N ASN A 126 4.54 -7.29 1.61
CA ASN A 126 4.53 -6.11 0.74
C ASN A 126 4.79 -6.44 -0.73
N VAL A 127 5.53 -7.52 -1.00
CA VAL A 127 5.96 -7.88 -2.36
C VAL A 127 5.34 -9.20 -2.78
N LEU A 128 5.61 -10.28 -2.05
CA LEU A 128 5.18 -11.62 -2.45
C LEU A 128 3.66 -11.78 -2.33
N GLY A 129 3.05 -11.30 -1.26
CA GLY A 129 1.60 -11.33 -1.06
C GLY A 129 0.85 -10.56 -2.15
N ALA A 130 1.24 -9.30 -2.39
CA ALA A 130 0.66 -8.47 -3.46
C ALA A 130 0.83 -9.12 -4.85
N SER A 131 2.00 -9.70 -5.13
CA SER A 131 2.28 -10.42 -6.38
C SER A 131 1.40 -11.66 -6.53
N ARG A 132 1.31 -12.50 -5.49
CA ARG A 132 0.58 -13.76 -5.52
C ARG A 132 -0.92 -13.52 -5.62
N LEU A 133 -1.47 -12.58 -4.85
CA LEU A 133 -2.87 -12.20 -4.94
C LEU A 133 -3.20 -11.64 -6.33
N THR A 134 -2.31 -10.84 -6.92
CA THR A 134 -2.47 -10.39 -8.31
C THR A 134 -2.59 -11.58 -9.27
N GLN A 135 -1.71 -12.57 -9.17
CA GLN A 135 -1.78 -13.78 -10.01
C GLN A 135 -3.13 -14.51 -9.88
N ILE A 136 -3.62 -14.66 -8.65
CA ILE A 136 -4.87 -15.35 -8.35
C ILE A 136 -6.08 -14.56 -8.89
N MET A 137 -6.08 -13.23 -8.75
CA MET A 137 -7.20 -12.38 -9.15
C MET A 137 -7.19 -12.00 -10.64
N LEU A 138 -6.05 -12.15 -11.33
CA LEU A 138 -5.89 -11.78 -12.74
C LEU A 138 -6.96 -12.35 -13.68
N PRO A 139 -7.42 -13.61 -13.57
CA PRO A 139 -8.53 -14.12 -14.38
C PRO A 139 -9.80 -13.27 -14.24
N LEU A 140 -10.20 -12.91 -13.01
CA LEU A 140 -11.36 -12.05 -12.76
C LEU A 140 -11.14 -10.63 -13.27
N ILE A 141 -9.95 -10.07 -13.06
CA ILE A 141 -9.61 -8.71 -13.52
C ILE A 141 -9.65 -8.64 -15.05
N ARG A 142 -9.13 -9.66 -15.75
CA ARG A 142 -9.19 -9.73 -17.22
C ARG A 142 -10.62 -9.82 -17.74
N SER A 143 -11.46 -10.65 -17.12
CA SER A 143 -12.89 -10.74 -17.49
C SER A 143 -13.62 -9.41 -17.32
N GLY A 144 -13.29 -8.66 -16.26
CA GLY A 144 -13.86 -7.34 -16.00
C GLY A 144 -13.24 -6.19 -16.80
N LYS A 145 -12.23 -6.46 -17.64
CA LYS A 145 -11.37 -5.44 -18.28
C LYS A 145 -10.91 -4.37 -17.27
N GLY A 146 -10.55 -4.88 -16.11
CA GLY A 146 -10.32 -4.10 -14.91
C GLY A 146 -8.92 -3.53 -14.84
N ARG A 147 -8.47 -3.26 -13.62
CA ARG A 147 -7.16 -2.69 -13.36
C ARG A 147 -6.59 -3.10 -12.01
N ILE A 148 -5.28 -2.95 -11.88
CA ILE A 148 -4.54 -3.16 -10.65
C ILE A 148 -4.00 -1.80 -10.21
N VAL A 149 -4.18 -1.46 -8.94
CA VAL A 149 -3.66 -0.24 -8.34
C VAL A 149 -2.77 -0.64 -7.18
N PHE A 150 -1.49 -0.28 -7.26
CA PHE A 150 -0.54 -0.45 -6.16
C PHE A 150 -0.43 0.85 -5.39
N LEU A 151 -0.63 0.80 -4.08
CA LEU A 151 -0.22 1.87 -3.19
C LEU A 151 1.28 1.70 -2.93
N SER A 152 2.07 2.69 -3.34
CA SER A 152 3.49 2.80 -3.00
C SER A 152 3.72 4.01 -2.09
N SER A 153 4.98 4.25 -1.74
CA SER A 153 5.40 5.37 -0.90
C SER A 153 6.53 6.17 -1.57
N ALA A 154 6.67 7.44 -1.18
CA ALA A 154 7.83 8.26 -1.51
C ALA A 154 9.16 7.59 -1.10
N LEU A 155 9.15 6.69 -0.11
CA LEU A 155 10.30 5.87 0.29
C LEU A 155 10.85 4.96 -0.82
N ALA A 156 10.09 4.71 -1.89
CA ALA A 156 10.63 4.05 -3.08
C ALA A 156 11.69 4.90 -3.81
N HIS A 157 11.66 6.22 -3.61
CA HIS A 157 12.50 7.21 -4.29
C HIS A 157 13.39 8.01 -3.33
N LEU A 158 12.98 8.14 -2.06
CA LEU A 158 13.71 8.82 -0.99
C LEU A 158 14.11 7.81 0.09
N PRO A 159 15.10 6.94 -0.15
CA PRO A 159 15.53 5.99 0.85
C PRO A 159 16.12 6.72 2.06
N SER A 160 15.82 6.19 3.25
CA SER A 160 16.21 6.78 4.53
C SER A 160 16.82 5.72 5.45
N PRO A 161 17.84 6.07 6.26
CA PRO A 161 18.33 5.20 7.33
C PRO A 161 17.21 4.71 8.24
N VAL A 162 17.42 3.55 8.87
CA VAL A 162 16.43 2.87 9.75
C VAL A 162 15.15 2.41 9.04
N ARG A 163 14.98 2.67 7.74
CA ARG A 163 13.83 2.26 6.92
C ARG A 163 14.22 1.46 5.68
N GLY A 164 15.46 0.94 5.65
CA GLY A 164 16.05 0.34 4.44
C GLY A 164 15.25 -0.84 3.88
N VAL A 165 14.78 -1.76 4.73
CA VAL A 165 13.96 -2.90 4.31
C VAL A 165 12.63 -2.43 3.71
N LEU A 166 11.96 -1.48 4.38
CA LEU A 166 10.72 -0.89 3.87
C LEU A 166 10.93 -0.22 2.50
N CYS A 167 11.95 0.62 2.36
CA CYS A 167 12.30 1.28 1.10
C CYS A 167 12.52 0.26 -0.04
N ALA A 168 13.24 -0.84 0.25
CA ALA A 168 13.47 -1.91 -0.71
C ALA A 168 12.16 -2.58 -1.18
N THR A 169 11.22 -2.86 -0.27
CA THR A 169 9.92 -3.44 -0.66
C THR A 169 9.08 -2.50 -1.52
N GLN A 170 9.12 -1.19 -1.23
CA GLN A 170 8.40 -0.18 -2.01
C GLN A 170 9.00 0.00 -3.42
N ALA A 171 10.32 0.01 -3.54
CA ALA A 171 10.98 0.00 -4.84
C ALA A 171 10.67 -1.27 -5.65
N ALA A 172 10.62 -2.44 -4.97
CA ALA A 172 10.31 -3.71 -5.61
C ALA A 172 8.88 -3.73 -6.20
N ILE A 173 7.88 -3.23 -5.48
CA ILE A 173 6.50 -3.21 -5.98
C ILE A 173 6.33 -2.24 -7.16
N GLU A 174 7.02 -1.10 -7.16
CA GLU A 174 7.04 -0.19 -8.30
C GLU A 174 7.69 -0.84 -9.54
N GLY A 175 8.80 -1.53 -9.35
CA GLY A 175 9.46 -2.30 -10.42
C GLY A 175 8.54 -3.36 -11.02
N LEU A 176 7.83 -4.11 -10.17
CA LEU A 176 6.84 -5.09 -10.62
C LEU A 176 5.71 -4.44 -11.42
N ALA A 177 5.17 -3.32 -10.94
CA ALA A 177 4.08 -2.61 -11.61
C ALA A 177 4.47 -2.10 -13.01
N VAL A 178 5.72 -1.66 -13.20
CA VAL A 178 6.26 -1.26 -14.53
C VAL A 178 6.22 -2.43 -15.51
N CYS A 179 6.62 -3.63 -15.08
CA CYS A 179 6.57 -4.84 -15.91
C CYS A 179 5.13 -5.26 -16.20
N LEU A 180 4.30 -5.40 -15.17
CA LEU A 180 2.90 -5.82 -15.28
C LEU A 180 2.11 -4.93 -16.24
N ARG A 181 2.34 -3.61 -16.21
CA ARG A 181 1.68 -2.69 -17.14
C ARG A 181 1.92 -3.07 -18.60
N LYS A 182 3.15 -3.47 -18.95
CA LYS A 182 3.50 -3.86 -20.33
C LYS A 182 2.94 -5.23 -20.68
N GLU A 183 3.04 -6.18 -19.76
CA GLU A 183 2.53 -7.55 -19.94
C GLU A 183 1.01 -7.61 -20.13
N LEU A 184 0.28 -6.71 -19.46
CA LEU A 184 -1.17 -6.71 -19.40
C LEU A 184 -1.85 -5.73 -20.37
N ALA A 185 -1.08 -4.86 -21.04
CA ALA A 185 -1.61 -3.86 -21.97
C ALA A 185 -2.50 -4.49 -23.07
N ASN A 186 -2.02 -5.55 -23.72
CA ASN A 186 -2.76 -6.25 -24.79
C ASN A 186 -3.98 -7.04 -24.27
N ARG A 187 -4.13 -7.15 -22.95
CA ARG A 187 -5.24 -7.84 -22.28
C ARG A 187 -6.28 -6.87 -21.73
N GLN A 188 -6.17 -5.58 -22.07
CA GLN A 188 -7.09 -4.53 -21.62
C GLN A 188 -7.17 -4.42 -20.09
N VAL A 189 -6.07 -4.72 -19.39
CA VAL A 189 -5.97 -4.54 -17.93
C VAL A 189 -5.04 -3.36 -17.65
N GLY A 190 -5.56 -2.37 -16.93
CA GLY A 190 -4.80 -1.21 -16.48
C GLY A 190 -3.90 -1.54 -15.29
N VAL A 191 -2.79 -0.84 -15.16
CA VAL A 191 -1.94 -0.87 -13.96
C VAL A 191 -1.61 0.57 -13.59
N SER A 192 -1.76 0.93 -12.32
CA SER A 192 -1.42 2.26 -11.79
C SER A 192 -0.68 2.13 -10.47
N ILE A 193 0.20 3.10 -10.20
CA ILE A 193 0.90 3.28 -8.94
C ILE A 193 0.39 4.59 -8.33
N VAL A 194 0.05 4.56 -7.05
CA VAL A 194 -0.19 5.77 -6.26
C VAL A 194 0.92 5.87 -5.23
N CYS A 195 1.83 6.82 -5.42
CA CYS A 195 2.96 7.07 -4.54
C CYS A 195 2.55 8.06 -3.44
N ALA A 196 2.21 7.51 -2.26
CA ALA A 196 1.80 8.28 -1.10
C ALA A 196 2.98 8.96 -0.41
N SER A 197 2.69 10.06 0.30
CA SER A 197 3.69 10.81 1.06
C SER A 197 4.18 10.02 2.26
N GLU A 198 5.41 10.27 2.71
CA GLU A 198 5.93 9.70 3.95
C GLU A 198 5.07 10.09 5.16
N LEU A 199 4.43 11.26 5.11
CA LEU A 199 3.53 11.77 6.16
C LEU A 199 2.12 11.21 6.06
N THR A 200 1.76 10.59 4.92
CA THR A 200 0.52 9.79 4.83
C THR A 200 0.63 8.53 5.70
N ALA A 201 1.85 8.17 6.15
CA ALA A 201 2.15 6.92 6.82
C ALA A 201 1.99 6.93 8.36
N GLY A 202 1.25 7.89 8.94
CA GLY A 202 0.90 7.92 10.38
C GLY A 202 0.19 6.65 10.89
N ASP A 203 -0.84 6.79 11.74
CA ASP A 203 -1.64 5.65 12.25
C ASP A 203 -2.23 4.74 11.13
N ALA A 204 -2.12 5.13 9.85
CA ALA A 204 -2.45 4.34 8.69
C ALA A 204 -1.74 2.98 8.62
N TRP A 205 -0.45 2.87 8.98
CA TRP A 205 0.29 1.59 8.91
C TRP A 205 1.37 1.41 9.98
N LEU A 206 1.73 2.48 10.70
CA LEU A 206 2.75 2.42 11.74
C LEU A 206 2.18 2.95 13.05
N ASN A 207 1.87 2.04 13.97
CA ASN A 207 1.52 2.37 15.35
C ASN A 207 2.80 2.42 16.20
N ASP A 208 2.89 3.41 17.08
CA ASP A 208 3.98 3.56 18.05
C ASP A 208 4.15 2.32 18.95
N GLU A 209 3.05 1.70 19.41
CA GLU A 209 3.11 0.50 20.24
C GLU A 209 3.77 -0.67 19.50
N ASP A 210 3.28 -0.96 18.28
CA ASP A 210 3.83 -2.02 17.42
C ASP A 210 5.31 -1.77 17.08
N MET A 211 5.67 -0.51 16.80
CA MET A 211 7.05 -0.11 16.53
C MET A 211 7.94 -0.38 17.75
N ARG A 212 7.51 0.03 18.94
CA ARG A 212 8.27 -0.15 20.18
C ARG A 212 8.40 -1.62 20.57
N GLU A 213 7.35 -2.42 20.39
CA GLU A 213 7.39 -3.87 20.62
C GLU A 213 8.34 -4.57 19.65
N GLN A 214 8.28 -4.20 18.36
CA GLN A 214 9.23 -4.68 17.36
C GLN A 214 10.66 -4.31 17.78
N ALA A 215 10.92 -3.06 18.15
CA ALA A 215 12.22 -2.58 18.59
C ALA A 215 12.77 -3.35 19.81
N LYS A 216 11.96 -3.52 20.86
CA LYS A 216 12.33 -4.33 22.05
C LYS A 216 12.71 -5.75 21.67
N THR A 217 11.90 -6.37 20.80
CA THR A 217 12.14 -7.74 20.34
C THR A 217 13.46 -7.81 19.57
N MET A 218 13.71 -6.88 18.65
CA MET A 218 14.95 -6.81 17.89
C MET A 218 16.17 -6.64 18.80
N TRP A 219 16.12 -5.70 19.74
CA TRP A 219 17.21 -5.48 20.71
C TRP A 219 17.53 -6.74 21.52
N SER A 220 16.50 -7.46 21.96
CA SER A 220 16.68 -8.69 22.75
C SER A 220 17.39 -9.81 21.97
N LEU A 221 17.24 -9.83 20.64
CA LEU A 221 17.82 -10.81 19.74
C LEU A 221 19.26 -10.50 19.29
N LEU A 222 19.77 -9.31 19.59
CA LEU A 222 21.15 -8.94 19.22
C LEU A 222 22.18 -9.69 20.07
N SER A 223 23.30 -10.01 19.42
CA SER A 223 24.47 -10.56 20.10
C SER A 223 25.10 -9.52 21.03
N ASP A 224 25.89 -9.98 22.01
CA ASP A 224 26.62 -9.07 22.90
C ASP A 224 27.61 -8.18 22.13
N GLU A 225 28.22 -8.71 21.05
CA GLU A 225 29.05 -7.93 20.13
C GLU A 225 28.25 -6.78 19.51
N GLN A 226 27.08 -7.06 18.94
CA GLN A 226 26.23 -6.04 18.32
C GLN A 226 25.76 -4.99 19.33
N LYS A 227 25.32 -5.42 20.52
CA LYS A 227 24.92 -4.51 21.60
C LYS A 227 26.07 -3.60 22.03
N ASN A 228 27.29 -4.12 22.10
CA ASN A 228 28.48 -3.34 22.43
C ASN A 228 28.90 -2.39 21.31
N THR A 229 28.78 -2.81 20.04
CA THR A 229 29.15 -1.99 18.87
C THR A 229 28.23 -0.79 18.71
N TYR A 230 26.92 -1.01 18.82
CA TYR A 230 25.93 0.04 18.61
C TYR A 230 25.62 0.83 19.87
N GLY A 231 25.57 0.18 21.03
CA GLY A 231 25.11 0.79 22.27
C GLY A 231 23.60 0.99 22.32
N GLU A 232 23.05 0.90 23.54
CA GLU A 232 21.61 1.04 23.79
C GLU A 232 21.11 2.46 23.45
N ASP A 233 21.86 3.49 23.84
CA ASP A 233 21.51 4.90 23.60
C ASP A 233 21.33 5.21 22.11
N TYR A 234 22.24 4.70 21.26
CA TYR A 234 22.16 4.89 19.82
C TYR A 234 20.96 4.15 19.21
N PHE A 235 20.74 2.90 19.62
CA PHE A 235 19.59 2.12 19.18
C PHE A 235 18.27 2.82 19.54
N GLU A 236 18.14 3.27 20.78
CA GLU A 236 16.97 4.02 21.22
C GLU A 236 16.79 5.31 20.42
N GLN A 237 17.87 6.07 20.18
CA GLN A 237 17.81 7.30 19.39
C GLN A 237 17.39 7.04 17.94
N ALA A 238 17.90 5.97 17.32
CA ALA A 238 17.53 5.55 15.98
C ALA A 238 16.03 5.20 15.89
N ILE A 239 15.49 4.48 16.88
CA ILE A 239 14.05 4.17 16.92
C ILE A 239 13.21 5.41 17.22
N ARG A 240 13.63 6.29 18.14
CA ARG A 240 12.93 7.55 18.44
C ARG A 240 12.87 8.49 17.24
N SER A 241 13.84 8.42 16.33
CA SER A 241 13.80 9.19 15.07
C SER A 241 12.59 8.87 14.19
N LEU A 242 11.92 7.74 14.43
CA LEU A 242 10.75 7.29 13.70
C LEU A 242 9.41 7.73 14.32
N GLU A 243 9.41 8.17 15.59
CA GLU A 243 8.19 8.62 16.30
C GLU A 243 7.38 9.69 15.54
N PRO A 244 7.99 10.69 14.86
CA PRO A 244 7.23 11.67 14.09
C PRO A 244 6.40 11.09 12.94
N PHE A 245 6.69 9.85 12.52
CA PHE A 245 5.94 9.15 11.49
C PHE A 245 4.88 8.20 12.07
N CYS A 246 4.85 8.00 13.38
CA CYS A 246 3.80 7.22 14.06
C CYS A 246 2.60 8.11 14.41
N TYR A 247 2.83 9.37 14.79
CA TYR A 247 1.78 10.24 15.32
C TYR A 247 1.23 11.22 14.28
N GLY A 248 -0.09 11.33 14.22
CA GLY A 248 -0.81 12.43 13.56
C GLY A 248 -2.05 11.96 12.82
N ASP A 249 -3.08 12.82 12.79
CA ASP A 249 -4.21 12.71 11.87
C ASP A 249 -3.68 12.88 10.43
N GLY A 250 -3.10 11.82 9.87
CA GLY A 250 -2.54 11.87 8.53
C GLY A 250 -3.62 12.30 7.55
N ASP A 251 -3.44 13.44 6.89
CA ASP A 251 -4.35 13.86 5.82
C ASP A 251 -4.11 13.00 4.57
N PHE A 252 -4.82 11.87 4.52
CA PHE A 252 -4.80 10.97 3.38
C PHE A 252 -5.85 11.33 2.32
N GLN A 253 -6.51 12.49 2.38
CA GLN A 253 -7.53 12.86 1.37
C GLN A 253 -6.94 12.92 -0.04
N ALA A 254 -5.75 13.51 -0.20
CA ALA A 254 -5.07 13.57 -1.50
C ALA A 254 -4.75 12.17 -2.05
N THR A 255 -4.39 11.24 -1.16
CA THR A 255 -4.08 9.85 -1.50
C THR A 255 -5.35 9.06 -1.85
N VAL A 256 -6.42 9.18 -1.05
CA VAL A 256 -7.73 8.58 -1.35
C VAL A 256 -8.28 9.09 -2.68
N ARG A 257 -8.16 10.39 -2.95
CA ARG A 257 -8.55 10.98 -4.24
C ARG A 257 -7.74 10.41 -5.39
N SER A 258 -6.43 10.25 -5.22
CA SER A 258 -5.56 9.69 -6.26
C SER A 258 -5.83 8.20 -6.51
N LEU A 259 -6.08 7.42 -5.46
CA LEU A 259 -6.52 6.02 -5.56
C LEU A 259 -7.87 5.93 -6.26
N SER A 260 -8.83 6.77 -5.89
CA SER A 260 -10.13 6.82 -6.57
C SER A 260 -10.00 7.23 -8.04
N ASP A 261 -9.17 8.24 -8.36
CA ASP A 261 -8.90 8.64 -9.74
C ASP A 261 -8.29 7.50 -10.56
N ALA A 262 -7.36 6.73 -9.98
CA ALA A 262 -6.80 5.53 -10.59
C ALA A 262 -7.87 4.47 -10.88
N ILE A 263 -8.98 4.45 -10.13
CA ILE A 263 -10.08 3.49 -10.26
C ILE A 263 -11.17 3.99 -11.23
N VAL A 264 -11.53 5.26 -11.16
CA VAL A 264 -12.73 5.84 -11.80
C VAL A 264 -12.41 6.45 -13.18
N ARG A 265 -11.19 6.92 -13.42
CA ARG A 265 -10.88 7.54 -14.72
C ARG A 265 -10.93 6.51 -15.84
N THR A 266 -11.47 6.92 -16.99
CA THR A 266 -11.48 6.09 -18.21
C THR A 266 -10.05 5.81 -18.68
N PHE A 267 -9.18 6.81 -18.58
CA PHE A 267 -7.76 6.71 -18.94
C PHE A 267 -6.90 7.10 -17.73
N PRO A 268 -6.72 6.19 -16.75
CA PRO A 268 -5.87 6.48 -15.60
C PRO A 268 -4.43 6.66 -16.05
N VAL A 269 -3.70 7.58 -15.40
CA VAL A 269 -2.25 7.69 -15.59
C VAL A 269 -1.55 6.53 -14.88
N PHE A 270 -0.34 6.21 -15.34
CA PHE A 270 0.42 5.12 -14.73
C PHE A 270 0.89 5.43 -13.31
N ARG A 271 1.26 6.67 -13.01
CA ARG A 271 1.75 7.08 -11.69
C ARG A 271 1.02 8.33 -11.21
N TYR A 272 0.47 8.26 -10.01
CA TYR A 272 -0.07 9.38 -9.24
C TYR A 272 0.89 9.70 -8.11
N THR A 273 1.17 10.97 -7.87
CA THR A 273 2.08 11.44 -6.81
C THR A 273 1.37 12.49 -5.95
N PRO A 274 0.45 12.10 -5.06
CA PRO A 274 -0.15 12.95 -4.02
C PRO A 274 0.87 13.38 -2.94
N LEU A 275 2.03 13.82 -3.38
CA LEU A 275 3.15 14.26 -2.56
C LEU A 275 3.12 15.78 -2.37
N THR A 276 3.68 16.23 -1.25
CA THR A 276 3.91 17.66 -1.02
C THR A 276 4.88 18.22 -2.05
N PHE A 277 4.86 19.54 -2.24
CA PHE A 277 5.83 20.19 -3.14
C PHE A 277 7.28 19.92 -2.72
N LYS A 278 7.53 19.87 -1.41
CA LYS A 278 8.84 19.56 -0.82
C LYS A 278 9.32 18.17 -1.22
N GLU A 279 8.49 17.14 -1.01
CA GLU A 279 8.85 15.75 -1.37
C GLU A 279 9.06 15.60 -2.87
N LYS A 280 8.21 16.21 -3.71
CA LYS A 280 8.39 16.18 -5.17
C LYS A 280 9.73 16.78 -5.58
N PHE A 281 10.08 17.93 -5.01
CA PHE A 281 11.37 18.56 -5.29
C PHE A 281 12.53 17.71 -4.79
N GLN A 282 12.42 17.10 -3.61
CA GLN A 282 13.42 16.17 -3.08
C GLN A 282 13.61 14.95 -3.97
N ILE A 283 12.53 14.33 -4.47
CA ILE A 283 12.62 13.20 -5.40
C ILE A 283 13.34 13.62 -6.68
N ILE A 284 12.98 14.76 -7.26
CA ILE A 284 13.64 15.28 -8.47
C ILE A 284 15.12 15.57 -8.19
N ALA A 285 15.44 16.14 -7.03
CA ALA A 285 16.83 16.35 -6.63
C ALA A 285 17.57 15.02 -6.47
N ALA A 286 17.00 14.03 -5.80
CA ALA A 286 17.60 12.72 -5.59
C ALA A 286 17.87 11.98 -6.91
N GLU A 287 16.95 12.08 -7.88
CA GLU A 287 17.06 11.37 -9.16
C GLU A 287 17.99 12.06 -10.18
N TYR A 288 18.05 13.39 -10.20
CA TYR A 288 18.71 14.14 -11.28
C TYR A 288 19.87 15.03 -10.82
N MET A 289 20.01 15.33 -9.53
CA MET A 289 21.13 16.12 -9.03
C MET A 289 22.39 15.24 -8.92
N PRO A 290 23.59 15.75 -9.26
CA PRO A 290 24.83 15.06 -8.94
C PRO A 290 24.89 14.68 -7.46
N THR A 291 25.24 13.43 -7.16
CA THR A 291 25.20 12.84 -5.81
C THR A 291 25.88 13.72 -4.77
N LEU A 292 27.05 14.29 -5.10
CA LEU A 292 27.81 15.16 -4.21
C LEU A 292 27.05 16.44 -3.81
N LEU A 293 26.25 17.00 -4.71
CA LEU A 293 25.41 18.16 -4.39
C LEU A 293 24.20 17.74 -3.55
N TYR A 294 23.59 16.60 -3.87
CA TYR A 294 22.46 16.08 -3.10
C TYR A 294 22.84 15.83 -1.63
N GLU A 295 23.98 15.19 -1.38
CA GLU A 295 24.49 14.92 -0.03
C GLU A 295 24.76 16.22 0.76
N ILE A 296 25.27 17.27 0.11
CA ILE A 296 25.51 18.58 0.74
C ILE A 296 24.20 19.23 1.19
N PHE A 297 23.16 19.18 0.36
CA PHE A 297 21.89 19.85 0.65
C PHE A 297 20.98 19.06 1.59
N TYR A 298 21.03 17.73 1.52
CA TYR A 298 20.06 16.87 2.19
C TYR A 298 20.63 16.00 3.31
N LYS A 299 21.95 16.11 3.61
CA LYS A 299 22.64 15.39 4.71
C LYS A 299 22.07 13.99 4.91
N ALA A 300 22.40 13.09 3.98
CA ALA A 300 22.25 11.65 4.20
C ALA A 300 23.21 11.19 5.31
#